data_AF-A0A543IJN2-F1
#
_entry.id   AF-A0A543IJN2-F1
#
_cell.length_a   1.000
_cell.length_b   1.000
_cell.length_c   1.000
_cell.angle_alpha   90.00
_cell.angle_beta   90.00
_cell.angle_gamma   90.00
#
_symmetry.space_group_name_H-M   'P 1'
#
loop_
_entity.id
_entity.type
_entity.pdbx_description
1 polymer ?
#
loop_
_entity_poly.entity_id
_entity_poly.type
_entity_poly.pdbx_seq_one_letter_code
_entity_poly.pdbx_strand_id
1 'polypeptide(L)'
;MMTPPTLTLRKTRTAAEYVHARTRSAELRDRAADVLRVVDDVDAATGAPATLRDLVVSVADCAGPEWLQAHADDPDVRRLTAYLETPVLVPGDPAELDELLARVLWARHGPEPAAS
;
A
#
# COMPACT_ATOMS: atom_id res chain seq x y z
N MET A 1 -11.38 -6.79 29.43
CA MET A 1 -11.71 -6.62 28.00
C MET A 1 -10.41 -6.23 27.31
N MET A 2 -9.94 -7.04 26.36
CA MET A 2 -8.75 -6.73 25.58
C MET A 2 -9.23 -5.98 24.34
N THR A 3 -8.90 -4.70 24.22
CA THR A 3 -9.20 -3.92 23.02
C THR A 3 -8.49 -4.59 21.85
N PRO A 4 -9.18 -4.93 20.74
CA PRO A 4 -8.48 -5.47 19.58
C PRO A 4 -7.42 -4.44 19.13
N PRO A 5 -6.21 -4.87 18.76
CA PRO A 5 -5.20 -3.95 18.27
C PRO A 5 -5.76 -3.22 17.05
N THR A 6 -5.89 -1.90 17.14
CA THR A 6 -6.26 -1.06 16.02
C THR A 6 -5.12 -1.08 15.02
N LEU A 7 -5.32 -1.75 13.89
CA LEU A 7 -4.41 -1.67 12.75
C LEU A 7 -4.38 -0.21 12.29
N THR A 8 -3.21 0.42 12.32
CA THR A 8 -3.04 1.84 12.00
C THR A 8 -2.07 1.97 10.83
N LEU A 9 -2.56 2.40 9.67
CA LEU A 9 -1.79 2.43 8.40
C LEU A 9 -1.12 3.78 8.14
N ARG A 10 -0.39 4.32 9.12
CA ARG A 10 0.17 5.68 9.02
C ARG A 10 1.18 5.81 7.90
N LYS A 11 2.03 4.81 7.69
CA LYS A 11 3.12 4.88 6.70
C LYS A 11 2.56 4.79 5.28
N THR A 12 1.61 3.88 5.07
CA THR A 12 0.90 3.73 3.80
C THR A 12 0.12 5.00 3.47
N ARG A 13 -0.61 5.58 4.45
CA ARG A 13 -1.29 6.88 4.27
C ARG A 13 -0.31 7.96 3.85
N THR A 14 0.81 8.12 4.56
CA THR A 14 1.81 9.15 4.26
C THR A 14 2.36 9.00 2.83
N ALA A 15 2.66 7.77 2.41
CA ALA A 15 3.15 7.51 1.06
C ALA A 15 2.08 7.84 0.00
N ALA A 16 0.84 7.41 0.20
CA ALA A 16 -0.27 7.68 -0.72
C ALA A 16 -0.60 9.19 -0.82
N GLU A 17 -0.59 9.92 0.30
CA GLU A 17 -0.72 11.38 0.34
C GLU A 17 0.37 12.07 -0.49
N TYR A 18 1.62 11.58 -0.36
CA TYR A 18 2.72 12.09 -1.16
C TYR A 18 2.46 11.88 -2.66
N VAL A 19 2.09 10.67 -3.08
CA VAL A 19 1.77 10.38 -4.50
C VAL A 19 0.66 11.29 -4.98
N HIS A 20 -0.44 11.38 -4.23
CA HIS A 20 -1.60 12.20 -4.57
C HIS A 20 -1.25 13.68 -4.75
N ALA A 21 -0.44 14.23 -3.84
CA ALA A 21 -0.04 15.63 -3.86
C ALA A 21 1.03 15.97 -4.92
N ARG A 22 1.93 15.03 -5.23
CA ARG A 22 3.10 15.29 -6.08
C ARG A 22 2.92 14.86 -7.53
N THR A 23 2.02 13.93 -7.82
CA THR A 23 1.81 13.46 -9.18
C THR A 23 1.19 14.54 -10.08
N ARG A 24 1.63 14.60 -11.34
CA ARG A 24 0.99 15.40 -12.40
C ARG A 24 -0.08 14.61 -13.17
N SER A 25 -0.05 13.27 -13.11
CA SER A 25 -1.02 12.41 -13.78
C SER A 25 -2.34 12.39 -13.01
N ALA A 26 -3.45 12.68 -13.68
CA ALA A 26 -4.79 12.58 -13.09
C ALA A 26 -5.12 11.14 -12.70
N GLU A 27 -4.83 10.19 -13.58
CA GLU A 27 -5.05 8.76 -13.36
C GLU A 27 -4.30 8.24 -12.12
N LEU A 28 -3.04 8.64 -11.94
CA LEU A 28 -2.28 8.26 -10.74
C LEU A 28 -2.78 8.98 -9.48
N ARG A 29 -3.31 10.19 -9.62
CA ARG A 29 -3.92 10.92 -8.50
C ARG A 29 -5.18 10.21 -8.01
N ASP A 30 -6.00 9.71 -8.94
CA ASP A 30 -7.21 8.94 -8.65
C ASP A 30 -6.85 7.62 -7.96
N ARG A 31 -5.86 6.88 -8.48
CA ARG A 31 -5.35 5.66 -7.81
C ARG A 31 -4.83 5.91 -6.39
N ALA A 32 -4.09 7.00 -6.18
CA ALA A 32 -3.62 7.36 -4.85
C ALA A 32 -4.79 7.72 -3.91
N ALA A 33 -5.84 8.36 -4.43
CA ALA A 33 -7.06 8.63 -3.67
C ALA A 33 -7.81 7.34 -3.29
N ASP A 34 -7.83 6.34 -4.18
CA ASP A 34 -8.39 5.02 -3.86
C ASP A 34 -7.63 4.33 -2.73
N VAL A 35 -6.29 4.38 -2.73
CA VAL A 35 -5.48 3.87 -1.60
C VAL A 35 -5.88 4.57 -0.30
N LEU A 36 -6.00 5.89 -0.29
CA LEU A 36 -6.38 6.65 0.91
C LEU A 36 -7.78 6.28 1.42
N ARG A 37 -8.75 6.14 0.51
CA ARG A 37 -10.10 5.71 0.86
C ARG A 37 -10.09 4.33 1.52
N VAL A 38 -9.36 3.36 0.96
CA VAL A 38 -9.29 2.01 1.53
C VAL A 38 -8.55 2.00 2.87
N VAL A 39 -7.52 2.85 3.05
CA VAL A 39 -6.89 3.04 4.37
C VAL A 39 -7.90 3.51 5.40
N ASP A 40 -8.75 4.49 5.07
CA ASP A 40 -9.81 4.97 5.97
C ASP A 40 -10.83 3.87 6.29
N ASP A 41 -11.20 3.06 5.30
CA ASP A 41 -12.09 1.89 5.49
C ASP A 41 -11.46 0.85 6.43
N VAL A 42 -10.16 0.59 6.31
CA VAL A 42 -9.43 -0.34 7.18
C VAL A 42 -9.34 0.17 8.61
N ASP A 43 -9.01 1.45 8.80
CA ASP A 43 -8.95 2.11 10.12
C ASP A 43 -10.34 2.07 10.80
N ALA A 44 -11.42 2.25 10.03
CA ALA A 44 -12.80 2.23 10.54
C ALA A 44 -13.32 0.81 10.84
N ALA A 45 -12.97 -0.18 10.03
CA ALA A 45 -13.46 -1.55 10.12
C ALA A 45 -12.59 -2.48 11.01
N THR A 46 -11.58 -1.96 11.70
CA THR A 46 -10.59 -2.75 12.48
C THR A 46 -9.92 -3.87 11.66
N GLY A 47 -9.62 -3.64 10.38
CA GLY A 47 -8.79 -4.55 9.58
C GLY A 47 -9.46 -5.88 9.20
N ALA A 48 -10.72 -5.85 8.75
CA ALA A 48 -11.37 -7.04 8.19
C ALA A 48 -10.55 -7.60 6.99
N PRO A 49 -10.41 -8.94 6.84
CA PRO A 49 -9.57 -9.54 5.81
C PRO A 49 -9.87 -9.10 4.37
N ALA A 50 -11.15 -8.84 4.05
CA ALA A 50 -11.55 -8.34 2.74
C ALA A 50 -10.97 -6.94 2.47
N THR A 51 -11.11 -6.03 3.43
CA THR A 51 -10.60 -4.65 3.32
C THR A 51 -9.07 -4.61 3.25
N LEU A 52 -8.38 -5.54 3.93
CA LEU A 52 -6.93 -5.66 3.83
C LEU A 52 -6.48 -6.17 2.45
N ARG A 53 -7.25 -7.07 1.82
CA ARG A 53 -6.99 -7.48 0.44
C ARG A 53 -7.22 -6.33 -0.52
N ASP A 54 -8.31 -5.58 -0.35
CA ASP A 54 -8.60 -4.40 -1.18
C ASP A 54 -7.49 -3.35 -1.07
N LEU A 55 -6.87 -3.21 0.12
CA LEU A 55 -5.73 -2.33 0.33
C LEU A 55 -4.50 -2.79 -0.47
N VAL A 56 -4.15 -4.06 -0.39
CA VAL A 56 -3.02 -4.63 -1.15
C VAL A 56 -3.23 -4.44 -2.65
N VAL A 57 -4.45 -4.69 -3.15
CA VAL A 57 -4.82 -4.49 -4.56
C VAL A 57 -4.67 -3.02 -4.94
N SER A 58 -5.23 -2.10 -4.15
CA SER A 58 -5.17 -0.67 -4.44
C SER A 58 -3.73 -0.15 -4.48
N VAL A 59 -2.86 -0.64 -3.58
CA VAL A 59 -1.43 -0.30 -3.58
C VAL A 59 -0.72 -0.86 -4.83
N ALA A 60 -1.02 -2.10 -5.22
CA ALA A 60 -0.46 -2.70 -6.42
C ALA A 60 -0.88 -1.95 -7.70
N ASP A 61 -2.15 -1.56 -7.80
CA ASP A 61 -2.67 -0.76 -8.90
C ASP A 61 -2.01 0.63 -8.94
N CYS A 62 -1.83 1.25 -7.77
CA CYS A 62 -1.15 2.53 -7.65
C CYS A 62 0.34 2.45 -8.04
N ALA A 63 1.01 1.33 -7.76
CA ALA A 63 2.39 1.10 -8.21
C ALA A 63 2.47 0.87 -9.74
N GLY A 64 1.49 0.13 -10.26
CA GLY A 64 1.31 -0.19 -11.68
C GLY A 64 1.92 -1.55 -12.05
N PRO A 65 1.20 -2.38 -12.82
CA PRO A 65 1.60 -3.77 -13.09
C PRO A 65 2.92 -3.89 -13.87
N GLU A 66 3.19 -2.98 -14.81
CA GLU A 66 4.45 -2.99 -15.56
C GLU A 66 5.66 -2.74 -14.65
N TRP A 67 5.53 -1.83 -13.68
CA TRP A 67 6.60 -1.54 -12.75
C TRP A 67 6.83 -2.71 -11.77
N LEU A 68 5.75 -3.30 -11.27
CA LEU A 68 5.81 -4.49 -10.41
C LEU A 68 6.50 -5.65 -11.15
N GLN A 69 6.18 -5.87 -12.42
CA GLN A 69 6.83 -6.90 -13.23
C GLN A 69 8.33 -6.61 -13.42
N ALA A 70 8.70 -5.36 -13.69
CA ALA A 70 10.10 -4.96 -13.85
C ALA A 70 10.91 -5.09 -12.55
N HIS A 71 10.27 -5.01 -11.38
CA HIS A 71 10.89 -5.12 -10.07
C HIS A 71 10.55 -6.44 -9.37
N ALA A 72 10.22 -7.49 -10.12
CA ALA A 72 9.84 -8.79 -9.56
C ALA A 72 10.96 -9.45 -8.73
N ASP A 73 12.22 -9.02 -8.86
CA ASP A 73 13.33 -9.47 -8.02
C ASP A 73 13.46 -8.69 -6.70
N ASP A 74 12.78 -7.56 -6.55
CA ASP A 74 12.74 -6.83 -5.29
C ASP A 74 11.99 -7.64 -4.21
N PRO A 75 12.56 -7.83 -3.01
CA PRO A 75 11.93 -8.65 -1.97
C PRO A 75 10.57 -8.12 -1.50
N ASP A 76 10.37 -6.81 -1.49
CA ASP A 76 9.10 -6.19 -1.09
C ASP A 76 8.04 -6.37 -2.20
N VAL A 77 8.43 -6.23 -3.47
CA VAL A 77 7.53 -6.52 -4.60
C VAL A 77 7.14 -8.00 -4.67
N ARG A 78 8.07 -8.91 -4.38
CA ARG A 78 7.77 -10.34 -4.26
C ARG A 78 6.78 -10.63 -3.15
N ARG A 79 6.96 -10.00 -1.98
CA ARG A 79 6.05 -10.17 -0.83
C ARG A 79 4.66 -9.59 -1.12
N LEU A 80 4.59 -8.42 -1.78
CA LEU A 80 3.32 -7.84 -2.24
C LEU A 80 2.60 -8.78 -3.21
N THR A 81 3.32 -9.32 -4.20
CA THR A 81 2.76 -10.26 -5.20
C THR A 81 2.22 -11.51 -4.53
N ALA A 82 2.94 -12.08 -3.55
CA ALA A 82 2.45 -13.23 -2.78
C ALA A 82 1.15 -12.91 -2.02
N TYR A 83 0.98 -11.68 -1.52
CA TYR A 83 -0.28 -11.25 -0.89
C TYR A 83 -1.43 -11.09 -1.89
N LEU A 84 -1.16 -10.64 -3.13
CA LEU A 84 -2.17 -10.60 -4.20
C LEU A 84 -2.70 -12.00 -4.54
N GLU A 85 -1.81 -13.00 -4.54
CA GLU A 85 -2.13 -14.41 -4.79
C GLU A 85 -2.84 -15.09 -3.61
N THR A 86 -2.80 -14.51 -2.41
CA THR A 86 -3.39 -15.10 -1.20
C THR A 86 -4.86 -14.66 -1.02
N PRO A 87 -5.86 -15.55 -1.16
CA PRO A 87 -7.27 -15.17 -1.21
C PRO A 87 -7.81 -14.58 0.10
N VAL A 88 -7.25 -14.99 1.25
CA VAL A 88 -7.61 -14.45 2.57
C VAL A 88 -6.36 -13.95 3.25
N LEU A 89 -6.24 -12.62 3.36
CA LEU A 89 -5.11 -12.00 4.02
C LEU A 89 -5.38 -11.86 5.51
N VAL A 90 -4.66 -12.63 6.31
CA VAL A 90 -4.58 -12.44 7.76
C VAL A 90 -3.17 -11.96 8.08
N PRO A 91 -2.96 -10.65 8.30
CA PRO A 91 -1.63 -10.16 8.62
C PRO A 91 -1.19 -10.73 9.97
N GLY A 92 -0.04 -11.39 10.01
CA GLY A 92 0.57 -11.84 11.26
C GLY A 92 0.95 -10.65 12.14
N ASP A 93 1.50 -9.60 11.53
CA ASP A 93 1.76 -8.30 12.15
C ASP A 93 1.19 -7.16 11.28
N PRO A 94 0.16 -6.44 11.75
CA PRO A 94 -0.36 -5.20 11.16
C PRO A 94 0.71 -4.17 10.76
N ALA A 95 1.75 -4.00 11.57
CA ALA A 95 2.78 -2.99 11.35
C ALA A 95 3.72 -3.39 10.20
N GLU A 96 3.99 -4.69 10.02
CA GLU A 96 4.75 -5.19 8.88
C GLU A 96 4.00 -4.95 7.57
N LEU A 97 2.67 -5.09 7.56
CA LEU A 97 1.86 -4.80 6.38
C LEU A 97 1.93 -3.31 6.03
N ASP A 98 1.75 -2.41 7.01
CA ASP A 98 1.88 -0.96 6.79
C ASP A 98 3.27 -0.59 6.24
N GLU A 99 4.34 -1.17 6.79
CA GLU A 99 5.71 -0.95 6.33
C GLU A 99 5.92 -1.44 4.90
N LEU A 100 5.44 -2.64 4.56
CA LEU A 100 5.58 -3.20 3.22
C LEU A 100 4.90 -2.33 2.17
N LEU A 101 3.65 -1.97 2.40
CA LEU A 101 2.84 -1.19 1.45
C LEU A 101 3.44 0.20 1.25
N ALA A 102 3.88 0.84 2.33
CA ALA A 102 4.58 2.12 2.25
C ALA A 102 5.89 2.02 1.44
N ARG A 103 6.70 0.97 1.67
CA ARG A 103 7.97 0.78 0.94
C ARG A 103 7.76 0.61 -0.56
N VAL A 104 6.72 -0.13 -0.98
CA VAL A 104 6.38 -0.25 -2.41
C VAL A 104 6.01 1.11 -3.02
N LEU A 105 5.15 1.89 -2.35
CA LEU A 105 4.76 3.21 -2.83
C LEU A 105 5.96 4.17 -2.91
N TRP A 106 6.84 4.15 -1.91
CA TRP A 106 8.05 4.97 -1.90
C TRP A 106 9.08 4.53 -2.93
N ALA A 107 9.26 3.23 -3.14
CA ALA A 107 10.18 2.72 -4.17
C ALA A 107 9.74 3.15 -5.58
N ARG A 108 8.43 3.19 -5.83
CA ARG A 108 7.90 3.60 -7.13
C ARG A 108 7.86 5.12 -7.31
N HIS A 109 7.33 5.82 -6.32
CA HIS A 109 6.89 7.22 -6.46
C HIS A 109 7.65 8.20 -5.58
N GLY A 110 8.61 7.71 -4.79
CA GLY A 110 9.39 8.53 -3.89
C GLY A 110 10.22 9.58 -4.63
N PRO A 111 10.70 10.59 -3.88
CA PRO A 111 11.58 11.59 -4.47
C PRO A 111 12.82 10.92 -5.06
N GLU A 112 13.19 11.28 -6.28
CA GLU A 112 14.49 10.89 -6.82
C GLU A 112 15.58 11.39 -5.86
N PRO A 113 16.59 10.56 -5.54
CA PRO A 113 17.74 11.04 -4.78
C PRO A 113 18.35 12.21 -5.55
N ALA A 114 18.54 13.34 -4.88
CA ALA A 114 19.17 14.50 -5.49
C ALA A 114 20.51 14.08 -6.11
N ALA A 115 20.62 14.19 -7.43
CA ALA A 115 21.88 13.95 -8.13
C ALA A 115 22.94 14.87 -7.49
N SER A 116 23.92 14.25 -6.84
CA SER A 116 25.09 14.93 -6.27
C SER A 116 26.17 15.08 -7.33
#